data_AF-A0A4Q4UA57-F1
#
_entry.id   AF-A0A4Q4UA57-F1
#
_cell.length_a   1.000
_cell.length_b   1.000
_cell.length_c   1.000
_cell.angle_alpha   90.00
_cell.angle_beta   90.00
_cell.angle_gamma   90.00
#
_symmetry.space_group_name_H-M   'P 1'
#
loop_
_entity.id
_entity.type
_entity.pdbx_description
1 polymer ?
#
loop_
_entity_poly.entity_id
_entity_poly.type
_entity_poly.pdbx_seq_one_letter_code
_entity_poly.pdbx_strand_id
1 'polypeptide(L)'
;MTEPPAKRRRLSDGDGEPSARGDPARVPKSLSRAVSPPTRKKKEMAERVLIPSPFRLTTIRDLPQESNTDAVSLGDLLGDPLIAECWEFNYLHDVDFLLSHFDEDTRSLTKVHIVHGFWKREDPNRLFLEAAQYSNVTLHTAFMPEMFGTHHSKMLILIRHDDTAQVIIHTANMIAKDWTNMTNGAWVSPLLLRSATATAARDDAVEVEATDAAAIGSGERFKADLLSYLRAYNAKRDVCGPLVGELRRYDFSAVRGALVASVPGKHDVDDEPQVTRWGWAAARHALRTVPCHHDQQAAGKKKAEIVAQVSSIATLGASDAWLRRTLFEALSATAAGTGKPKPDVRVMFPTADEIRRSLDGYASGGSIHTKIQSAQQKKQLQYLRPIFCHWANDCDKGVLQDGPAREGGRKRAAPHIKTYIRYCGGDGNGDGERTAIDWALLTSANISKQAWGEAATNNGSGQIRIASWEIGVLVWPELLAGRGARMVGMFGRDLPGRDDLDGDGPLVGLRVPYSLPLQRYGDGEVPWVATASYSEPDWKGQTWEDP
;
A
#
# COMPACT_ATOMS: atom_id res chain seq x y z
N MET A 1 -4.08 -53.18 -38.99
CA MET A 1 -3.78 -54.59 -38.64
C MET A 1 -2.32 -54.87 -38.96
N THR A 2 -1.72 -55.87 -38.31
CA THR A 2 -0.47 -56.60 -38.69
C THR A 2 0.87 -55.84 -38.83
N GLU A 3 1.61 -55.88 -37.72
CA GLU A 3 3.07 -56.09 -37.51
C GLU A 3 3.74 -57.21 -38.37
N PRO A 4 5.05 -57.61 -38.22
CA PRO A 4 6.30 -57.01 -37.67
C PRO A 4 7.54 -57.32 -38.61
N PRO A 5 8.82 -57.67 -38.25
CA PRO A 5 9.65 -57.59 -36.99
C PRO A 5 11.18 -57.21 -37.07
N ALA A 6 11.77 -56.89 -35.90
CA ALA A 6 13.10 -57.30 -35.35
C ALA A 6 14.49 -56.93 -36.00
N LYS A 7 15.68 -57.08 -35.35
CA LYS A 7 16.23 -56.81 -33.96
C LYS A 7 17.75 -57.19 -33.86
N ARG A 8 18.62 -56.35 -33.25
CA ARG A 8 20.04 -56.62 -32.80
C ARG A 8 21.08 -56.92 -33.93
N ARG A 9 22.43 -56.86 -33.75
CA ARG A 9 23.35 -57.19 -32.61
C ARG A 9 24.74 -56.50 -32.71
N ARG A 10 25.50 -56.43 -31.59
CA ARG A 10 26.94 -56.04 -31.51
C ARG A 10 27.88 -57.20 -31.89
N LEU A 11 29.08 -56.87 -32.41
CA LEU A 11 30.37 -57.57 -32.19
C LEU A 11 31.52 -56.52 -32.07
N SER A 12 32.78 -56.95 -32.12
CA SER A 12 33.79 -56.57 -31.11
C SER A 12 35.19 -57.12 -31.44
N ASP A 13 36.21 -56.25 -31.27
CA ASP A 13 37.65 -56.47 -31.00
C ASP A 13 38.52 -57.38 -31.90
N GLY A 14 39.80 -57.01 -32.00
CA GLY A 14 40.87 -57.75 -32.67
C GLY A 14 42.24 -57.03 -32.61
N ASP A 15 43.17 -57.55 -31.80
CA ASP A 15 44.53 -57.03 -31.60
C ASP A 15 45.54 -57.43 -32.70
N GLY A 16 46.68 -56.72 -32.79
CA GLY A 16 47.82 -57.12 -33.64
C GLY A 16 49.02 -56.15 -33.68
N GLU A 17 50.04 -56.42 -32.86
CA GLU A 17 51.40 -55.81 -32.88
C GLU A 17 52.39 -56.69 -33.72
N PRO A 18 53.72 -56.44 -33.82
CA PRO A 18 54.58 -55.24 -33.65
C PRO A 18 55.65 -55.06 -34.78
N SER A 19 56.59 -54.08 -34.65
CA SER A 19 57.98 -53.97 -35.23
C SER A 19 58.30 -52.61 -35.90
N ALA A 20 59.50 -51.98 -35.84
CA ALA A 20 60.64 -52.02 -34.90
C ALA A 20 61.64 -50.86 -35.19
N ARG A 21 62.30 -50.34 -34.13
CA ARG A 21 63.61 -49.61 -34.09
C ARG A 21 63.81 -48.28 -34.85
N GLY A 22 64.09 -47.22 -34.09
CA GLY A 22 64.77 -45.99 -34.52
C GLY A 22 64.86 -44.97 -33.37
N ASP A 23 66.08 -44.70 -32.87
CA ASP A 23 66.34 -43.87 -31.67
C ASP A 23 67.25 -42.65 -32.05
N PRO A 24 67.47 -41.62 -31.21
CA PRO A 24 66.57 -40.47 -31.10
C PRO A 24 67.25 -39.13 -31.41
N ALA A 25 66.56 -38.20 -32.10
CA ALA A 25 67.06 -36.84 -32.30
C ALA A 25 65.97 -35.75 -32.36
N ARG A 26 65.97 -34.87 -31.34
CA ARG A 26 65.36 -33.52 -31.31
C ARG A 26 63.90 -33.36 -31.76
N VAL A 27 62.98 -33.46 -30.80
CA VAL A 27 61.67 -32.78 -30.86
C VAL A 27 61.70 -31.53 -29.96
N PRO A 28 61.22 -30.34 -30.40
CA PRO A 28 61.22 -29.12 -29.58
C PRO A 28 60.31 -29.20 -28.34
N LYS A 29 60.69 -28.50 -27.26
CA LYS A 29 59.93 -28.39 -25.99
C LYS A 29 58.58 -27.62 -26.09
N SER A 30 58.00 -27.46 -27.27
CA SER A 30 56.78 -26.67 -27.52
C SER A 30 55.48 -27.48 -27.53
N LEU A 31 55.53 -28.81 -27.41
CA LEU A 31 54.35 -29.70 -27.54
C LEU A 31 53.94 -30.41 -26.24
N SER A 32 54.53 -30.08 -25.09
CA SER A 32 54.21 -30.70 -23.79
C SER A 32 53.31 -29.83 -22.89
N ARG A 33 52.43 -29.02 -23.47
CA ARG A 33 51.42 -28.25 -22.72
C ARG A 33 50.02 -28.78 -23.03
N ALA A 34 49.38 -29.36 -22.04
CA ALA A 34 47.95 -29.67 -22.10
C ALA A 34 47.17 -28.38 -22.37
N VAL A 35 46.30 -28.40 -23.38
CA VAL A 35 45.35 -27.31 -23.62
C VAL A 35 44.27 -27.42 -22.55
N SER A 36 44.45 -26.71 -21.44
CA SER A 36 43.36 -26.48 -20.50
C SER A 36 42.17 -25.87 -21.26
N PRO A 37 40.93 -26.34 -21.06
CA PRO A 37 39.76 -25.63 -21.57
C PRO A 37 39.84 -24.16 -21.13
N PRO A 38 39.42 -23.20 -21.96
CA PRO A 38 39.39 -21.81 -21.54
C PRO A 38 38.55 -21.76 -20.26
N THR A 39 39.13 -21.29 -19.17
CA THR A 39 38.41 -21.05 -17.93
C THR A 39 37.20 -20.21 -18.29
N ARG A 40 36.00 -20.78 -18.17
CA ARG A 40 34.78 -19.98 -18.14
C ARG A 40 35.04 -18.95 -17.06
N LYS A 41 35.29 -17.70 -17.45
CA LYS A 41 35.12 -16.59 -16.54
C LYS A 41 33.71 -16.77 -16.01
N LYS A 42 33.57 -17.14 -14.74
CA LYS A 42 32.33 -16.85 -14.04
C LYS A 42 32.15 -15.36 -14.32
N LYS A 43 31.10 -14.99 -15.05
CA LYS A 43 30.57 -13.65 -14.88
C LYS A 43 30.33 -13.59 -13.37
N GLU A 44 31.06 -12.74 -12.68
CA GLU A 44 30.56 -12.18 -11.45
C GLU A 44 29.26 -11.51 -11.88
N MET A 45 28.15 -12.22 -11.68
CA MET A 45 26.83 -11.63 -11.82
C MET A 45 26.82 -10.56 -10.74
N ALA A 46 26.90 -9.29 -11.17
CA ALA A 46 26.78 -8.16 -10.27
C ALA A 46 25.55 -8.41 -9.39
N GLU A 47 25.72 -8.33 -8.07
CA GLU A 47 24.65 -8.73 -7.17
C GLU A 47 23.44 -7.82 -7.41
N ARG A 48 22.33 -8.45 -7.80
CA ARG A 48 21.08 -7.75 -8.06
C ARG A 48 20.68 -6.99 -6.82
N VAL A 49 20.40 -5.70 -6.95
CA VAL A 49 19.92 -4.86 -5.85
C VAL A 49 18.52 -5.35 -5.46
N LEU A 50 18.38 -5.80 -4.21
CA LEU A 50 17.11 -6.23 -3.62
C LEU A 50 16.69 -5.20 -2.58
N ILE A 51 15.47 -4.67 -2.69
CA ILE A 51 14.91 -3.66 -1.77
C ILE A 51 13.69 -4.26 -1.07
N PRO A 52 13.56 -4.15 0.26
CA PRO A 52 12.38 -4.63 0.98
C PRO A 52 11.14 -3.78 0.68
N SER A 53 9.98 -4.26 1.12
CA SER A 53 8.72 -3.54 1.02
C SER A 53 8.80 -2.11 1.59
N PRO A 54 8.32 -1.08 0.85
CA PRO A 54 8.15 0.27 1.38
C PRO A 54 6.97 0.36 2.38
N PHE A 55 6.09 -0.65 2.40
CA PHE A 55 4.95 -0.75 3.33
C PHE A 55 5.15 -1.96 4.25
N ARG A 56 5.18 -1.72 5.56
CA ARG A 56 5.19 -2.78 6.58
C ARG A 56 3.76 -3.04 7.05
N LEU A 57 3.44 -4.31 7.37
CA LEU A 57 2.17 -4.63 8.03
C LEU A 57 2.31 -4.46 9.54
N THR A 58 1.21 -4.18 10.24
CA THR A 58 1.24 -4.18 11.70
C THR A 58 1.46 -5.59 12.25
N THR A 59 2.12 -5.69 13.41
CA THR A 59 2.20 -6.93 14.18
C THR A 59 0.79 -7.37 14.60
N ILE A 60 0.54 -8.68 14.59
CA ILE A 60 -0.71 -9.28 15.05
C ILE A 60 -0.40 -10.19 16.23
N ARG A 61 -0.99 -9.91 17.40
CA ARG A 61 -0.70 -10.63 18.65
C ARG A 61 -1.04 -12.12 18.56
N ASP A 62 -2.20 -12.45 18.00
CA ASP A 62 -2.74 -13.82 18.01
C ASP A 62 -2.44 -14.60 16.72
N LEU A 63 -1.39 -14.20 15.98
CA LEU A 63 -0.81 -14.97 14.87
C LEU A 63 0.59 -15.49 15.23
N PRO A 64 1.03 -16.62 14.64
CA PRO A 64 2.36 -17.17 14.93
C PRO A 64 3.46 -16.26 14.37
N GLN A 65 4.66 -16.33 14.96
CA GLN A 65 5.73 -15.35 14.77
C GLN A 65 6.14 -15.19 13.30
N GLU A 66 6.14 -16.28 12.51
CA GLU A 66 6.43 -16.26 11.08
C GLU A 66 5.49 -15.35 10.27
N SER A 67 4.24 -15.17 10.72
CA SER A 67 3.25 -14.25 10.09
C SER A 67 3.47 -12.76 10.47
N ASN A 68 4.39 -12.51 11.40
CA ASN A 68 4.85 -11.20 11.85
C ASN A 68 6.30 -10.89 11.41
N THR A 69 6.92 -11.73 10.56
CA THR A 69 8.21 -11.41 9.93
C THR A 69 8.10 -10.08 9.18
N ASP A 70 9.05 -9.18 9.43
CA ASP A 70 9.14 -7.80 8.93
C ASP A 70 7.96 -6.86 9.33
N ALA A 71 7.06 -7.30 10.20
CA ALA A 71 5.95 -6.49 10.70
C ALA A 71 6.43 -5.43 11.72
N VAL A 72 5.55 -4.48 12.05
CA VAL A 72 5.84 -3.36 12.97
C VAL A 72 4.73 -3.19 14.01
N SER A 73 5.08 -3.08 15.29
CA SER A 73 4.17 -2.69 16.36
C SER A 73 4.12 -1.16 16.53
N LEU A 74 3.19 -0.65 17.34
CA LEU A 74 3.21 0.78 17.69
C LEU A 74 4.42 1.13 18.58
N GLY A 75 4.89 0.20 19.40
CA GLY A 75 6.11 0.37 20.20
C GLY A 75 7.37 0.51 19.35
N ASP A 76 7.47 -0.21 18.23
CA ASP A 76 8.57 -0.07 17.26
C ASP A 76 8.56 1.31 16.53
N LEU A 77 7.48 2.09 16.66
CA LEU A 77 7.32 3.41 16.05
C LEU A 77 7.45 4.56 17.07
N LEU A 78 7.08 4.35 18.33
CA LEU A 78 7.01 5.38 19.38
C LEU A 78 7.94 5.14 20.59
N GLY A 79 8.50 3.94 20.74
CA GLY A 79 9.33 3.55 21.88
C GLY A 79 10.79 4.03 21.84
N ASP A 80 11.15 4.95 20.95
CA ASP A 80 12.50 5.55 20.94
C ASP A 80 12.54 6.76 21.88
N PRO A 81 13.37 6.75 22.95
CA PRO A 81 13.45 7.86 23.92
C PRO A 81 13.89 9.20 23.32
N LEU A 82 14.45 9.21 22.10
CA LEU A 82 14.82 10.45 21.41
C LEU A 82 13.62 11.23 20.83
N ILE A 83 12.39 10.70 20.87
CA ILE A 83 11.19 11.42 20.41
C ILE A 83 10.85 12.55 21.40
N ALA A 84 11.04 13.78 20.94
CA ALA A 84 10.78 15.00 21.72
C ALA A 84 9.34 15.48 21.58
N GLU A 85 8.75 15.31 20.40
CA GLU A 85 7.42 15.80 20.06
C GLU A 85 6.77 14.88 19.01
N CYS A 86 5.51 14.51 19.21
CA CYS A 86 4.73 13.63 18.34
C CYS A 86 3.41 14.30 17.97
N TRP A 87 3.16 14.49 16.68
CA TRP A 87 1.87 14.89 16.14
C TRP A 87 1.13 13.67 15.60
N GLU A 88 0.09 13.27 16.32
CA GLU A 88 -0.80 12.15 16.03
C GLU A 88 -2.02 12.70 15.28
N PHE A 89 -2.33 12.17 14.10
CA PHE A 89 -3.53 12.49 13.34
C PHE A 89 -4.39 11.23 13.23
N ASN A 90 -5.62 11.24 13.76
CA ASN A 90 -6.50 10.07 13.65
C ASN A 90 -8.01 10.35 13.64
N TYR A 91 -8.76 9.27 13.42
CA TYR A 91 -10.21 9.22 13.57
C TYR A 91 -10.63 8.84 14.99
N LEU A 92 -10.20 7.67 15.49
CA LEU A 92 -10.44 7.25 16.89
C LEU A 92 -9.15 7.26 17.69
N HIS A 93 -9.28 7.56 18.98
CA HIS A 93 -8.20 7.93 19.88
C HIS A 93 -8.44 7.35 21.28
N ASP A 94 -7.41 6.72 21.83
CA ASP A 94 -7.28 6.34 23.23
C ASP A 94 -5.93 6.88 23.71
N VAL A 95 -5.97 7.87 24.61
CA VAL A 95 -4.78 8.63 25.03
C VAL A 95 -3.89 7.79 25.93
N ASP A 96 -4.48 6.96 26.80
CA ASP A 96 -3.74 6.06 27.69
C ASP A 96 -3.03 4.98 26.86
N PHE A 97 -3.74 4.41 25.88
CA PHE A 97 -3.16 3.49 24.91
C PHE A 97 -2.01 4.13 24.12
N LEU A 98 -2.20 5.33 23.55
CA LEU A 98 -1.14 6.05 22.83
C LEU A 98 0.09 6.27 23.72
N LEU A 99 -0.11 6.82 24.92
CA LEU A 99 0.99 7.14 25.84
C LEU A 99 1.72 5.90 26.33
N SER A 100 1.06 4.75 26.47
CA SER A 100 1.69 3.48 26.86
C SER A 100 2.71 2.92 25.85
N HIS A 101 2.81 3.49 24.63
CA HIS A 101 3.75 3.05 23.60
C HIS A 101 4.99 3.95 23.44
N PHE A 102 5.08 5.06 24.19
CA PHE A 102 6.33 5.81 24.32
C PHE A 102 7.23 5.20 25.39
N ASP A 103 8.54 5.43 25.25
CA ASP A 103 9.55 5.06 26.24
C ASP A 103 9.17 5.49 27.66
N GLU A 104 9.39 4.63 28.65
CA GLU A 104 8.89 4.84 30.02
C GLU A 104 9.51 6.06 30.71
N ASP A 105 10.80 6.34 30.45
CA ASP A 105 11.52 7.44 31.08
C ASP A 105 11.17 8.79 30.41
N THR A 106 10.88 8.82 29.11
CA THR A 106 10.63 10.07 28.36
C THR A 106 9.16 10.39 28.07
N ARG A 107 8.23 9.42 28.21
CA ARG A 107 6.77 9.58 27.95
C ARG A 107 6.14 10.85 28.54
N SER A 108 6.54 11.25 29.75
CA SER A 108 6.00 12.43 30.44
C SER A 108 6.60 13.76 29.96
N LEU A 109 7.73 13.70 29.25
CA LEU A 109 8.46 14.84 28.69
C LEU A 109 8.14 15.05 27.20
N THR A 110 7.87 13.96 26.47
CA THR A 110 7.46 14.00 25.06
C THR A 110 6.18 14.82 24.91
N LYS A 111 6.20 15.86 24.08
CA LYS A 111 5.00 16.63 23.76
C LYS A 111 4.14 15.85 22.77
N VAL A 112 2.84 15.70 23.05
CA VAL A 112 1.92 14.96 22.20
C VAL A 112 0.81 15.87 21.70
N HIS A 113 0.67 15.98 20.39
CA HIS A 113 -0.33 16.80 19.71
C HIS A 113 -1.34 15.87 19.01
N ILE A 114 -2.58 15.82 19.49
CA ILE A 114 -3.62 14.92 18.98
C ILE A 114 -4.57 15.69 18.05
N VAL A 115 -4.54 15.38 16.76
CA VAL A 115 -5.35 16.00 15.72
C VAL A 115 -6.56 15.11 15.38
N HIS A 116 -7.76 15.60 15.70
CA HIS A 116 -8.99 14.82 15.71
C HIS A 116 -10.18 15.52 15.01
N GLY A 117 -11.17 14.74 14.55
CA GLY A 117 -12.31 15.26 13.79
C GLY A 117 -13.56 15.66 14.59
N PHE A 118 -13.55 15.53 15.92
CA PHE A 118 -14.76 15.66 16.75
C PHE A 118 -15.14 17.14 16.99
N TRP A 119 -15.69 17.78 15.97
CA TRP A 119 -16.02 19.21 15.95
C TRP A 119 -17.26 19.59 16.77
N LYS A 120 -18.21 18.66 16.95
CA LYS A 120 -19.37 18.81 17.83
C LYS A 120 -18.93 18.81 19.29
N ARG A 121 -19.60 19.57 20.17
CA ARG A 121 -19.23 19.66 21.59
C ARG A 121 -19.74 18.46 22.40
N GLU A 122 -20.87 17.94 21.95
CA GLU A 122 -21.63 16.82 22.51
C GLU A 122 -21.19 15.45 21.98
N ASP A 123 -20.11 15.37 21.18
CA ASP A 123 -19.57 14.11 20.69
C ASP A 123 -18.92 13.32 21.86
N PRO A 124 -19.37 12.09 22.16
CA PRO A 124 -18.82 11.32 23.27
C PRO A 124 -17.30 11.09 23.18
N ASN A 125 -16.76 10.97 21.96
CA ASN A 125 -15.32 10.77 21.76
C ASN A 125 -14.53 12.05 22.03
N ARG A 126 -15.13 13.23 21.80
CA ARG A 126 -14.56 14.51 22.22
C ARG A 126 -14.52 14.62 23.73
N LEU A 127 -15.64 14.32 24.39
CA LEU A 127 -15.74 14.41 25.85
C LEU A 127 -14.75 13.45 26.54
N PHE A 128 -14.55 12.26 25.96
CA PHE A 128 -13.53 11.31 26.39
C PHE A 128 -12.10 11.88 26.22
N LEU A 129 -11.77 12.45 25.06
CA LEU A 129 -10.48 13.12 24.84
C LEU A 129 -10.24 14.30 25.79
N GLU A 130 -11.22 15.19 25.95
CA GLU A 130 -11.13 16.37 26.81
C GLU A 130 -11.07 16.01 28.31
N ALA A 131 -11.42 14.77 28.69
CA ALA A 131 -11.27 14.25 30.05
C ALA A 131 -9.88 13.67 30.35
N ALA A 132 -9.01 13.44 29.35
CA ALA A 132 -7.67 12.91 29.56
C ALA A 132 -6.73 13.98 30.15
N GLN A 133 -6.31 13.81 31.41
CA GLN A 133 -5.59 14.82 32.19
C GLN A 133 -4.06 14.71 32.08
N TYR A 134 -3.51 14.86 30.88
CA TYR A 134 -2.07 14.84 30.63
C TYR A 134 -1.52 16.23 30.30
N SER A 135 -0.56 16.72 31.09
CA SER A 135 0.02 18.06 30.94
C SER A 135 0.89 18.23 29.68
N ASN A 136 1.38 17.13 29.12
CA ASN A 136 2.16 17.08 27.89
C ASN A 136 1.31 16.79 26.63
N VAL A 137 -0.01 16.61 26.76
CA VAL A 137 -0.94 16.39 25.64
C VAL A 137 -1.67 17.67 25.26
N THR A 138 -1.76 17.97 23.97
CA THR A 138 -2.51 19.10 23.40
C THR A 138 -3.50 18.60 22.34
N LEU A 139 -4.78 18.99 22.46
CA LEU A 139 -5.83 18.56 21.54
C LEU A 139 -6.10 19.60 20.43
N HIS A 140 -6.20 19.11 19.19
CA HIS A 140 -6.33 19.91 17.98
C HIS A 140 -7.50 19.44 17.11
N THR A 141 -8.64 20.12 17.16
CA THR A 141 -9.78 19.75 16.30
C THR A 141 -9.58 20.23 14.86
N ALA A 142 -9.59 19.31 13.90
CA ALA A 142 -9.57 19.61 12.47
C ALA A 142 -10.85 20.33 12.04
N PHE A 143 -10.75 21.22 11.04
CA PHE A 143 -11.94 21.86 10.47
C PHE A 143 -12.71 20.86 9.59
N MET A 144 -14.02 20.73 9.85
CA MET A 144 -14.91 19.80 9.16
C MET A 144 -16.09 20.56 8.52
N PRO A 145 -15.88 21.22 7.35
CA PRO A 145 -16.92 22.04 6.70
C PRO A 145 -18.08 21.22 6.11
N GLU A 146 -17.85 19.95 5.79
CA GLU A 146 -18.72 19.18 4.92
C GLU A 146 -19.54 18.14 5.70
N MET A 147 -20.87 18.13 5.49
CA MET A 147 -21.75 17.15 6.12
C MET A 147 -21.35 15.73 5.72
N PHE A 148 -21.35 14.83 6.71
CA PHE A 148 -20.90 13.43 6.58
C PHE A 148 -19.42 13.25 6.19
N GLY A 149 -18.61 14.32 6.27
CA GLY A 149 -17.16 14.25 6.24
C GLY A 149 -16.58 13.70 7.55
N THR A 150 -15.38 13.13 7.46
CA THR A 150 -14.63 12.58 8.61
C THR A 150 -13.18 13.04 8.57
N HIS A 151 -12.56 13.27 9.73
CA HIS A 151 -11.10 13.30 9.83
C HIS A 151 -10.60 11.86 9.91
N HIS A 152 -10.19 11.28 8.77
CA HIS A 152 -9.92 9.85 8.66
C HIS A 152 -8.45 9.51 8.42
N SER A 153 -7.65 10.52 8.06
CA SER A 153 -6.18 10.50 8.00
C SER A 153 -5.55 9.93 9.25
N LYS A 154 -4.44 9.21 9.04
CA LYS A 154 -3.71 8.38 10.01
C LYS A 154 -2.22 8.57 9.80
N MET A 155 -1.65 9.46 10.60
CA MET A 155 -0.29 9.92 10.42
C MET A 155 0.35 10.24 11.77
N LEU A 156 1.60 9.85 11.94
CA LEU A 156 2.46 10.31 13.01
C LEU A 156 3.54 11.20 12.38
N ILE A 157 3.79 12.37 12.96
CA ILE A 157 4.98 13.16 12.66
C ILE A 157 5.79 13.32 13.94
N LEU A 158 6.99 12.75 13.93
CA LEU A 158 7.89 12.70 15.07
C LEU A 158 9.01 13.73 14.86
N ILE A 159 9.24 14.58 15.85
CA ILE A 159 10.41 15.47 15.95
C ILE A 159 11.28 14.96 17.10
N ARG A 160 12.59 14.87 16.88
CA ARG A 160 13.50 14.17 17.78
C ARG A 160 14.60 15.08 18.33
N HIS A 161 15.16 14.68 19.47
CA HIS A 161 16.25 15.39 20.15
C HIS A 161 17.60 15.33 19.39
N ASP A 162 17.73 14.44 18.41
CA ASP A 162 18.92 14.25 17.57
C ASP A 162 18.94 15.11 16.29
N ASP A 163 18.13 16.18 16.25
CA ASP A 163 17.92 17.03 15.06
C ASP A 163 17.44 16.25 13.82
N THR A 164 16.64 15.20 14.05
CA THR A 164 15.92 14.48 12.98
C THR A 164 14.40 14.53 13.15
N ALA A 165 13.68 14.31 12.05
CA ALA A 165 12.24 14.15 12.03
C ALA A 165 11.83 12.91 11.24
N GLN A 166 10.61 12.42 11.44
CA GLN A 166 10.08 11.30 10.68
C GLN A 166 8.57 11.44 10.45
N VAL A 167 8.13 11.16 9.22
CA VAL A 167 6.71 11.06 8.85
C VAL A 167 6.34 9.58 8.69
N ILE A 168 5.27 9.16 9.34
CA ILE A 168 4.71 7.81 9.28
C ILE A 168 3.26 7.94 8.83
N ILE A 169 2.86 7.24 7.78
CA ILE A 169 1.46 7.20 7.29
C ILE A 169 0.96 5.77 7.41
N HIS A 170 -0.12 5.56 8.17
CA HIS A 170 -0.61 4.23 8.55
C HIS A 170 -2.13 4.09 8.36
N THR A 171 -2.69 2.92 8.70
CA THR A 171 -4.13 2.63 8.52
C THR A 171 -4.88 2.29 9.81
N ALA A 172 -4.17 2.04 10.92
CA ALA A 172 -4.76 1.80 12.23
C ALA A 172 -5.30 3.07 12.88
N ASN A 173 -6.46 2.99 13.54
CA ASN A 173 -6.86 3.99 14.54
C ASN A 173 -5.99 3.90 15.79
N MET A 174 -5.91 4.96 16.60
CA MET A 174 -5.07 4.98 17.79
C MET A 174 -5.78 4.36 19.00
N ILE A 175 -6.15 3.08 18.87
CA ILE A 175 -6.85 2.27 19.88
C ILE A 175 -6.31 0.84 19.86
N ALA A 176 -6.35 0.15 21.01
CA ALA A 176 -5.80 -1.20 21.15
C ALA A 176 -6.32 -2.20 20.10
N LYS A 177 -7.61 -2.15 19.75
CA LYS A 177 -8.25 -3.05 18.77
C LYS A 177 -7.51 -3.10 17.44
N ASP A 178 -7.21 -1.93 16.88
CA ASP A 178 -6.65 -1.80 15.53
C ASP A 178 -5.16 -2.21 15.48
N TRP A 179 -4.44 -2.11 16.60
CA TRP A 179 -3.03 -2.51 16.71
C TRP A 179 -2.83 -3.93 17.26
N THR A 180 -3.89 -4.63 17.68
CA THR A 180 -3.79 -5.99 18.26
C THR A 180 -3.98 -7.08 17.22
N ASN A 181 -5.16 -7.14 16.58
CA ASN A 181 -5.60 -8.30 15.79
C ASN A 181 -6.20 -7.93 14.41
N MET A 182 -6.27 -6.63 14.09
CA MET A 182 -6.68 -6.16 12.76
C MET A 182 -5.47 -5.98 11.84
N THR A 183 -5.59 -6.42 10.59
CA THR A 183 -4.53 -6.19 9.60
C THR A 183 -4.53 -4.72 9.21
N ASN A 184 -3.50 -4.01 9.64
CA ASN A 184 -3.18 -2.64 9.27
C ASN A 184 -1.79 -2.58 8.57
N GLY A 185 -1.45 -1.43 8.01
CA GLY A 185 -0.14 -1.19 7.41
C GLY A 185 0.39 0.22 7.71
N ALA A 186 1.70 0.38 7.56
CA ALA A 186 2.42 1.63 7.74
C ALA A 186 3.49 1.83 6.66
N TRP A 187 3.54 3.02 6.09
CA TRP A 187 4.69 3.57 5.39
C TRP A 187 5.47 4.44 6.36
N VAL A 188 6.79 4.27 6.42
CA VAL A 188 7.68 5.02 7.31
C VAL A 188 8.76 5.67 6.45
N SER A 189 8.85 7.00 6.49
CA SER A 189 9.90 7.74 5.81
C SER A 189 11.29 7.44 6.42
N PRO A 190 12.39 7.63 5.65
CA PRO A 190 13.72 7.75 6.22
C PRO A 190 13.77 8.85 7.29
N LEU A 191 14.74 8.79 8.20
CA LEU A 191 15.01 9.91 9.10
C LEU A 191 15.37 11.16 8.27
N LEU A 192 14.61 12.22 8.47
CA LEU A 192 14.73 13.51 7.81
C LEU A 192 15.73 14.33 8.61
N LEU A 193 16.86 14.70 8.02
CA LEU A 193 17.90 15.47 8.71
C LEU A 193 17.52 16.95 8.77
N ARG A 194 17.74 17.62 9.90
CA ARG A 194 17.60 19.09 9.96
C ARG A 194 18.62 19.76 9.04
N SER A 195 18.17 20.72 8.25
CA SER A 195 19.03 21.43 7.31
C SER A 195 19.99 22.36 8.05
N ALA A 196 21.29 22.17 7.84
CA ALA A 196 22.34 23.02 8.39
C ALA A 196 22.26 24.49 7.90
N THR A 197 21.58 24.74 6.78
CA THR A 197 21.36 26.09 6.22
C THR A 197 20.05 26.74 6.69
N ALA A 198 19.42 26.23 7.75
CA ALA A 198 18.18 26.78 8.34
C ALA A 198 18.38 28.12 9.09
N THR A 199 19.16 29.05 8.54
CA THR A 199 19.04 30.48 8.86
C THR A 199 17.63 30.94 8.47
N ALA A 200 16.93 31.62 9.39
CA ALA A 200 15.53 31.99 9.28
C ALA A 200 15.12 32.40 7.84
N ALA A 201 14.37 31.52 7.18
CA ALA A 201 13.91 31.75 5.82
C ALA A 201 12.98 32.97 5.79
N ARG A 202 13.31 33.94 4.96
CA ARG A 202 12.48 35.14 4.74
C ARG A 202 11.29 34.78 3.85
N ASP A 203 10.12 35.22 4.29
CA ASP A 203 8.86 35.45 3.56
C ASP A 203 8.30 34.35 2.64
N ASP A 204 6.97 34.18 2.68
CA ASP A 204 6.21 33.08 2.05
C ASP A 204 6.24 33.02 0.50
N ALA A 205 7.09 33.78 -0.17
CA ALA A 205 7.20 33.82 -1.63
C ALA A 205 8.06 32.69 -2.24
N VAL A 206 9.08 32.20 -1.52
CA VAL A 206 10.11 31.29 -2.09
C VAL A 206 9.63 29.84 -2.26
N GLU A 207 8.63 29.40 -1.49
CA GLU A 207 8.15 28.02 -1.56
C GLU A 207 7.32 27.71 -2.82
N VAL A 208 6.69 28.72 -3.43
CA VAL A 208 5.90 28.56 -4.65
C VAL A 208 6.81 28.38 -5.89
N GLU A 209 8.02 28.93 -5.88
CA GLU A 209 8.98 28.68 -6.98
C GLU A 209 9.63 27.29 -6.90
N ALA A 210 9.65 26.66 -5.72
CA ALA A 210 10.26 25.35 -5.51
C ALA A 210 9.36 24.17 -5.93
N THR A 211 8.04 24.34 -5.96
CA THR A 211 7.11 23.33 -6.49
C THR A 211 7.28 23.07 -7.98
N ASP A 212 7.79 24.07 -8.71
CA ASP A 212 7.64 24.18 -10.16
C ASP A 212 8.57 23.28 -10.98
N ALA A 213 9.58 22.69 -10.33
CA ALA A 213 10.56 21.78 -10.94
C ALA A 213 10.61 20.39 -10.28
N ALA A 214 9.93 20.18 -9.15
CA ALA A 214 10.04 18.96 -8.36
C ALA A 214 9.20 17.81 -8.96
N ALA A 215 9.88 16.74 -9.39
CA ALA A 215 9.22 15.58 -9.98
C ALA A 215 8.30 14.85 -8.99
N ILE A 216 7.15 14.36 -9.45
CA ILE A 216 6.23 13.59 -8.60
C ILE A 216 6.95 12.36 -8.03
N GLY A 217 6.82 12.16 -6.71
CA GLY A 217 7.50 11.12 -5.95
C GLY A 217 8.84 11.53 -5.34
N SER A 218 9.43 12.65 -5.78
CA SER A 218 10.64 13.20 -5.16
C SER A 218 10.38 13.72 -3.74
N GLY A 219 11.44 13.82 -2.95
CA GLY A 219 11.35 14.30 -1.57
C GLY A 219 10.93 15.75 -1.46
N GLU A 220 11.41 16.58 -2.38
CA GLU A 220 11.05 18.00 -2.51
C GLU A 220 9.55 18.14 -2.81
N ARG A 221 9.03 17.34 -3.74
CA ARG A 221 7.60 17.35 -4.08
C ARG A 221 6.75 16.82 -2.93
N PHE A 222 7.16 15.72 -2.29
CA PHE A 222 6.47 15.17 -1.11
C PHE A 222 6.41 16.19 0.03
N LYS A 223 7.52 16.90 0.30
CA LYS A 223 7.57 17.99 1.30
C LYS A 223 6.58 19.10 0.96
N ALA A 224 6.58 19.57 -0.28
CA ALA A 224 5.66 20.63 -0.70
C ALA A 224 4.19 20.20 -0.56
N ASP A 225 3.82 19.02 -1.07
CA ASP A 225 2.46 18.51 -1.00
C ASP A 225 2.03 18.24 0.46
N LEU A 226 2.93 17.78 1.34
CA LEU A 226 2.66 17.60 2.78
C LEU A 226 2.49 18.94 3.52
N LEU A 227 3.32 19.94 3.24
CA LEU A 227 3.16 21.27 3.83
C LEU A 227 1.87 21.95 3.35
N SER A 228 1.49 21.79 2.07
CA SER A 228 0.18 22.20 1.56
C SER A 228 -0.97 21.50 2.27
N TYR A 229 -0.86 20.19 2.52
CA TYR A 229 -1.86 19.40 3.24
C TYR A 229 -2.04 19.88 4.68
N LEU A 230 -0.93 20.08 5.41
CA LEU A 230 -0.95 20.60 6.78
C LEU A 230 -1.48 22.04 6.84
N ARG A 231 -1.13 22.91 5.90
CA ARG A 231 -1.69 24.28 5.80
C ARG A 231 -3.20 24.30 5.60
N ALA A 232 -3.79 23.30 4.95
CA ALA A 232 -5.23 23.24 4.78
C ALA A 232 -5.98 23.14 6.12
N TYR A 233 -5.39 22.54 7.17
CA TYR A 233 -5.97 22.53 8.52
C TYR A 233 -6.12 23.96 9.09
N ASN A 234 -5.29 24.89 8.62
CA ASN A 234 -5.25 26.28 9.11
C ASN A 234 -6.36 27.17 8.53
N ALA A 235 -7.23 26.65 7.65
CA ALA A 235 -8.23 27.42 6.91
C ALA A 235 -9.28 28.18 7.75
N LYS A 236 -9.35 27.93 9.07
CA LYS A 236 -10.24 28.65 10.02
C LYS A 236 -9.57 29.14 11.30
N ARG A 237 -8.49 28.49 11.73
CA ARG A 237 -7.69 28.81 12.92
C ARG A 237 -6.33 28.16 12.71
N ASP A 238 -5.27 28.67 13.32
CA ASP A 238 -3.98 27.99 13.24
C ASP A 238 -4.02 26.68 14.06
N VAL A 239 -3.81 25.54 13.38
CA VAL A 239 -3.80 24.19 13.97
C VAL A 239 -2.43 23.56 13.79
N CYS A 240 -1.92 23.57 12.55
CA CYS A 240 -0.67 22.94 12.15
C CYS A 240 0.43 23.95 11.80
N GLY A 241 0.25 25.26 12.01
CA GLY A 241 1.25 26.29 11.70
C GLY A 241 2.60 26.08 12.38
N PRO A 242 2.66 25.75 13.70
CA PRO A 242 3.91 25.39 14.36
C PRO A 242 4.62 24.21 13.70
N LEU A 243 3.87 23.15 13.37
CA LEU A 243 4.38 21.95 12.70
C LEU A 243 4.88 22.25 11.28
N VAL A 244 4.14 23.05 10.50
CA VAL A 244 4.56 23.54 9.17
C VAL A 244 5.85 24.36 9.28
N GLY A 245 5.94 25.23 10.28
CA GLY A 245 7.13 26.04 10.56
C GLY A 245 8.37 25.20 10.90
N GLU A 246 8.20 24.12 11.65
CA GLU A 246 9.31 23.25 12.04
C GLU A 246 9.70 22.27 10.91
N LEU A 247 8.73 21.63 10.22
CA LEU A 247 8.99 20.74 9.08
C LEU A 247 9.65 21.43 7.88
N ARG A 248 9.43 22.73 7.70
CA ARG A 248 10.20 23.56 6.74
C ARG A 248 11.71 23.42 6.89
N ARG A 249 12.20 23.13 8.11
CA ARG A 249 13.62 23.09 8.48
C ARG A 249 14.30 21.74 8.21
N TYR A 250 13.55 20.69 7.86
CA TYR A 250 14.09 19.35 7.59
C TYR A 250 14.27 19.10 6.10
N ASP A 251 15.32 18.35 5.75
CA ASP A 251 15.53 17.86 4.40
C ASP A 251 14.71 16.59 4.15
N PHE A 252 14.00 16.58 3.03
CA PHE A 252 13.17 15.47 2.58
C PHE A 252 13.81 14.73 1.39
N SER A 253 14.98 15.14 0.89
CA SER A 253 15.63 14.61 -0.33
C SER A 253 15.82 13.08 -0.36
N ALA A 254 15.80 12.40 0.79
CA ALA A 254 15.84 10.94 0.91
C ALA A 254 14.47 10.24 0.68
N VAL A 255 13.35 10.96 0.79
CA VAL A 255 12.00 10.42 0.65
C VAL A 255 11.73 9.97 -0.79
N ARG A 256 11.10 8.80 -0.94
CA ARG A 256 10.66 8.23 -2.21
C ARG A 256 9.20 7.78 -2.08
N GLY A 257 8.29 8.64 -2.52
CA GLY A 257 6.85 8.39 -2.47
C GLY A 257 6.07 9.62 -2.92
N ALA A 258 4.94 9.42 -3.61
CA ALA A 258 4.04 10.51 -3.97
C ALA A 258 2.90 10.60 -2.96
N LEU A 259 2.64 11.78 -2.40
CA LEU A 259 1.54 12.00 -1.48
C LEU A 259 0.21 11.95 -2.25
N VAL A 260 -0.72 11.12 -1.79
CA VAL A 260 -2.10 11.06 -2.30
C VAL A 260 -3.03 11.25 -1.12
N ALA A 261 -3.56 12.47 -0.99
CA ALA A 261 -4.33 12.91 0.17
C ALA A 261 -5.64 13.59 -0.25
N SER A 262 -6.53 13.81 0.71
CA SER A 262 -7.82 14.47 0.54
C SER A 262 -8.02 15.54 1.59
N VAL A 263 -8.51 16.70 1.15
CA VAL A 263 -8.82 17.87 1.98
C VAL A 263 -10.31 18.21 1.79
N PRO A 264 -11.13 18.37 2.84
CA PRO A 264 -12.52 18.78 2.70
C PRO A 264 -12.66 20.15 2.02
N GLY A 265 -13.55 20.25 1.03
CA GLY A 265 -13.80 21.49 0.29
C GLY A 265 -14.10 21.26 -1.19
N LYS A 266 -14.02 22.34 -1.96
CA LYS A 266 -14.10 22.34 -3.42
C LYS A 266 -12.73 22.63 -4.00
N HIS A 267 -12.32 21.84 -4.99
CA HIS A 267 -11.00 21.94 -5.63
C HIS A 267 -11.17 21.84 -7.14
N ASP A 268 -10.43 22.64 -7.89
CA ASP A 268 -10.41 22.57 -9.35
C ASP A 268 -9.67 21.30 -9.81
N VAL A 269 -10.08 20.73 -10.95
CA VAL A 269 -9.50 19.50 -11.52
C VAL A 269 -8.44 19.79 -12.59
N ASP A 270 -8.24 21.07 -12.90
CA ASP A 270 -7.32 21.53 -13.93
C ASP A 270 -5.91 21.00 -13.73
N ASP A 271 -5.18 20.78 -14.83
CA ASP A 271 -3.92 20.04 -14.87
C ASP A 271 -2.68 20.97 -14.72
N GLU A 272 -2.81 22.13 -14.06
CA GLU A 272 -1.70 23.04 -13.70
C GLU A 272 -0.58 22.33 -12.90
N PRO A 273 0.66 22.19 -13.40
CA PRO A 273 1.65 21.31 -12.77
C PRO A 273 2.00 21.62 -11.31
N GLN A 274 1.86 22.88 -10.90
CA GLN A 274 2.38 23.42 -9.64
C GLN A 274 1.45 23.18 -8.45
N VAL A 275 0.14 23.00 -8.70
CA VAL A 275 -0.87 22.94 -7.65
C VAL A 275 -0.93 21.55 -7.02
N THR A 276 -0.81 21.46 -5.69
CA THR A 276 -1.10 20.23 -4.93
C THR A 276 -2.58 19.87 -5.11
N ARG A 277 -2.83 18.67 -5.63
CA ARG A 277 -4.18 18.13 -5.90
C ARG A 277 -4.65 17.25 -4.75
N TRP A 278 -5.96 17.03 -4.70
CA TRP A 278 -6.61 16.22 -3.67
C TRP A 278 -7.51 15.12 -4.26
N GLY A 279 -7.76 14.07 -3.50
CA GLY A 279 -8.67 12.98 -3.86
C GLY A 279 -8.27 12.24 -5.13
N TRP A 280 -9.27 11.87 -5.95
CA TRP A 280 -9.04 11.09 -7.16
C TRP A 280 -8.23 11.88 -8.22
N ALA A 281 -8.29 13.21 -8.19
CA ALA A 281 -7.49 14.06 -9.08
C ALA A 281 -5.99 13.99 -8.73
N ALA A 282 -5.63 13.89 -7.44
CA ALA A 282 -4.25 13.67 -6.99
C ALA A 282 -3.72 12.32 -7.49
N ALA A 283 -4.48 11.25 -7.27
CA ALA A 283 -4.13 9.90 -7.74
C ALA A 283 -3.95 9.88 -9.27
N ARG A 284 -4.90 10.45 -10.04
CA ARG A 284 -4.81 10.54 -11.50
C ARG A 284 -3.56 11.30 -11.97
N HIS A 285 -3.23 12.40 -11.31
CA HIS A 285 -2.09 13.24 -11.66
C HIS A 285 -0.76 12.52 -11.38
N ALA A 286 -0.63 11.85 -10.23
CA ALA A 286 0.57 11.06 -9.92
C ALA A 286 0.69 9.82 -10.81
N LEU A 287 -0.39 9.09 -11.06
CA LEU A 287 -0.38 7.89 -11.91
C LEU A 287 -0.04 8.18 -13.38
N ARG A 288 -0.28 9.40 -13.88
CA ARG A 288 0.20 9.86 -15.19
C ARG A 288 1.73 9.96 -15.32
N THR A 289 2.51 9.83 -14.25
CA THR A 289 3.98 9.73 -14.32
C THR A 289 4.50 8.30 -14.22
N VAL A 290 3.65 7.33 -13.84
CA VAL A 290 4.05 5.94 -13.61
C VAL A 290 4.19 5.16 -14.93
N PRO A 291 5.37 4.58 -15.22
CA PRO A 291 5.53 3.66 -16.34
C PRO A 291 4.76 2.35 -16.08
N CYS A 292 3.85 1.98 -16.98
CA CYS A 292 3.16 0.68 -16.94
C CYS A 292 3.62 -0.17 -18.13
N HIS A 293 4.78 -0.82 -17.96
CA HIS A 293 5.55 -1.41 -19.07
C HIS A 293 4.86 -2.60 -19.75
N HIS A 294 3.90 -3.25 -19.08
CA HIS A 294 3.20 -4.44 -19.58
C HIS A 294 1.94 -4.13 -20.44
N ASP A 295 1.61 -2.86 -20.69
CA ASP A 295 0.42 -2.42 -21.45
C ASP A 295 0.54 -2.61 -22.99
N GLN A 296 1.33 -3.59 -23.44
CA GLN A 296 1.39 -4.02 -24.84
C GLN A 296 0.52 -5.26 -25.04
N GLN A 297 -0.73 -5.03 -25.45
CA GLN A 297 -1.69 -6.08 -25.80
C GLN A 297 -1.23 -6.82 -27.08
N ALA A 298 -0.50 -7.92 -26.89
CA ALA A 298 -0.40 -8.97 -27.88
C ALA A 298 -1.55 -9.97 -27.68
N ALA A 299 -2.00 -10.61 -28.75
CA ALA A 299 -3.02 -11.65 -28.66
C ALA A 299 -2.54 -12.79 -27.73
N GLY A 300 -3.38 -13.19 -26.78
CA GLY A 300 -3.08 -14.23 -25.78
C GLY A 300 -2.71 -13.72 -24.38
N LYS A 301 -2.38 -12.43 -24.21
CA LYS A 301 -1.98 -11.89 -22.91
C LYS A 301 -3.15 -11.67 -21.94
N LYS A 302 -2.96 -12.03 -20.66
CA LYS A 302 -3.84 -11.67 -19.54
C LYS A 302 -3.80 -10.15 -19.33
N LYS A 303 -4.95 -9.59 -18.96
CA LYS A 303 -5.15 -8.16 -18.71
C LYS A 303 -4.55 -7.75 -17.35
N ALA A 304 -4.05 -6.52 -17.24
CA ALA A 304 -3.64 -5.94 -15.96
C ALA A 304 -4.85 -5.81 -15.01
N GLU A 305 -4.62 -5.93 -13.70
CA GLU A 305 -5.67 -5.94 -12.68
C GLU A 305 -5.30 -5.00 -11.51
N ILE A 306 -6.20 -4.09 -11.16
CA ILE A 306 -6.10 -3.26 -9.96
C ILE A 306 -6.90 -3.93 -8.85
N VAL A 307 -6.27 -4.16 -7.71
CA VAL A 307 -6.89 -4.75 -6.53
C VAL A 307 -7.02 -3.67 -5.47
N ALA A 308 -8.26 -3.28 -5.20
CA ALA A 308 -8.64 -2.34 -4.15
C ALA A 308 -9.11 -3.13 -2.92
N GLN A 309 -8.25 -3.26 -1.93
CA GLN A 309 -8.64 -3.75 -0.62
C GLN A 309 -9.04 -2.54 0.24
N VAL A 310 -10.23 -2.59 0.85
CA VAL A 310 -10.73 -1.53 1.73
C VAL A 310 -11.51 -2.11 2.92
N SER A 311 -11.67 -1.31 3.99
CA SER A 311 -12.50 -1.69 5.16
C SER A 311 -13.90 -1.08 5.11
N SER A 312 -14.17 -0.13 4.22
CA SER A 312 -15.49 0.48 4.07
C SER A 312 -15.85 0.81 2.62
N ILE A 313 -17.15 0.72 2.30
CA ILE A 313 -17.74 1.13 1.03
C ILE A 313 -18.99 1.95 1.31
N ALA A 314 -18.99 3.22 0.91
CA ALA A 314 -20.13 4.12 1.10
C ALA A 314 -21.29 3.81 0.14
N THR A 315 -22.43 4.49 0.30
CA THR A 315 -23.48 4.47 -0.73
C THR A 315 -23.07 5.36 -1.91
N LEU A 316 -22.69 4.73 -3.02
CA LEU A 316 -22.17 5.38 -4.23
C LEU A 316 -23.29 5.76 -5.22
N GLY A 317 -24.42 5.05 -5.14
CA GLY A 317 -25.61 5.29 -5.94
C GLY A 317 -26.10 4.05 -6.68
N ALA A 318 -27.26 4.19 -7.35
CA ALA A 318 -27.95 3.10 -8.04
C ALA A 318 -27.28 2.62 -9.34
N SER A 319 -26.20 3.28 -9.80
CA SER A 319 -25.39 2.88 -10.94
C SER A 319 -23.91 3.00 -10.61
N ASP A 320 -23.06 2.30 -11.36
CA ASP A 320 -21.61 2.26 -11.18
C ASP A 320 -20.88 3.47 -11.82
N ALA A 321 -21.62 4.50 -12.25
CA ALA A 321 -21.09 5.58 -13.07
C ALA A 321 -19.92 6.34 -12.41
N TRP A 322 -20.05 6.75 -11.15
CA TRP A 322 -18.95 7.38 -10.39
C TRP A 322 -17.79 6.40 -10.19
N LEU A 323 -18.09 5.14 -9.83
CA LEU A 323 -17.07 4.14 -9.56
C LEU A 323 -16.21 3.85 -10.81
N ARG A 324 -16.84 3.64 -11.97
CA ARG A 324 -16.16 3.33 -13.24
C ARG A 324 -15.55 4.54 -13.93
N ARG A 325 -16.29 5.66 -14.03
CA ARG A 325 -15.92 6.83 -14.85
C ARG A 325 -15.19 7.93 -14.06
N THR A 326 -15.12 7.81 -12.74
CA THR A 326 -14.38 8.74 -11.88
C THR A 326 -13.24 8.00 -11.17
N LEU A 327 -13.54 7.13 -10.19
CA LEU A 327 -12.50 6.53 -9.36
C LEU A 327 -11.63 5.53 -10.13
N PHE A 328 -12.23 4.52 -10.78
CA PHE A 328 -11.46 3.51 -11.52
C PHE A 328 -10.80 4.09 -12.77
N GLU A 329 -11.40 5.13 -13.38
CA GLU A 329 -10.79 5.90 -14.48
C GLU A 329 -9.51 6.61 -14.02
N ALA A 330 -9.55 7.30 -12.86
CA ALA A 330 -8.41 7.96 -12.25
C ALA A 330 -7.29 6.96 -11.89
N LEU A 331 -7.65 5.83 -11.27
CA LEU A 331 -6.71 4.75 -10.93
C LEU A 331 -6.18 3.99 -12.15
N SER A 332 -6.82 4.12 -13.33
CA SER A 332 -6.34 3.51 -14.59
C SER A 332 -5.35 4.38 -15.36
N ALA A 333 -5.00 5.57 -14.85
CA ALA A 333 -4.03 6.45 -15.50
C ALA A 333 -2.61 5.84 -15.51
N THR A 334 -1.84 6.14 -16.56
CA THR A 334 -0.44 5.71 -16.72
C THR A 334 0.33 6.77 -17.52
N ALA A 335 1.66 6.72 -17.52
CA ALA A 335 2.50 7.57 -18.37
C ALA A 335 2.33 7.34 -19.89
N ALA A 336 1.65 6.26 -20.31
CA ALA A 336 1.39 5.98 -21.72
C ALA A 336 0.17 6.75 -22.30
N GLY A 337 -0.55 7.50 -21.46
CA GLY A 337 -1.70 8.31 -21.89
C GLY A 337 -2.99 7.52 -22.13
N THR A 338 -3.90 8.08 -22.93
CA THR A 338 -5.21 7.50 -23.22
C THR A 338 -5.17 6.46 -24.35
N GLY A 339 -6.18 5.58 -24.41
CA GLY A 339 -6.29 4.56 -25.47
C GLY A 339 -5.65 3.20 -25.16
N LYS A 340 -5.00 3.04 -24.01
CA LYS A 340 -4.56 1.72 -23.50
C LYS A 340 -5.74 0.89 -22.95
N PRO A 341 -5.61 -0.45 -22.89
CA PRO A 341 -6.61 -1.31 -22.26
C PRO A 341 -6.73 -0.98 -20.76
N LYS A 342 -7.84 -0.36 -20.36
CA LYS A 342 -8.12 -0.06 -18.93
C LYS A 342 -8.06 -1.36 -18.12
N PRO A 343 -7.28 -1.48 -17.03
CA PRO A 343 -7.18 -2.70 -16.23
C PRO A 343 -8.55 -3.17 -15.72
N ASP A 344 -8.67 -4.46 -15.41
CA ASP A 344 -9.78 -4.94 -14.60
C ASP A 344 -9.63 -4.43 -13.16
N VAL A 345 -10.73 -4.28 -12.43
CA VAL A 345 -10.68 -3.86 -11.02
C VAL A 345 -11.38 -4.88 -10.16
N ARG A 346 -10.72 -5.31 -9.08
CA ARG A 346 -11.25 -6.14 -8.01
C ARG A 346 -11.36 -5.34 -6.73
N VAL A 347 -12.35 -5.65 -5.92
CA VAL A 347 -12.52 -5.09 -4.59
C VAL A 347 -12.47 -6.24 -3.59
N MET A 348 -11.49 -6.27 -2.70
CA MET A 348 -11.53 -7.21 -1.58
C MET A 348 -12.29 -6.61 -0.42
N PHE A 349 -13.26 -7.40 0.03
CA PHE A 349 -14.11 -7.11 1.16
C PHE A 349 -14.47 -8.46 1.80
N PRO A 350 -14.56 -8.59 3.13
CA PRO A 350 -14.92 -9.86 3.76
C PRO A 350 -16.43 -10.12 3.69
N THR A 351 -16.81 -11.39 3.59
CA THR A 351 -18.15 -11.88 3.90
C THR A 351 -18.37 -11.98 5.42
N ALA A 352 -19.61 -12.23 5.84
CA ALA A 352 -19.92 -12.43 7.26
C ALA A 352 -19.26 -13.67 7.87
N ASP A 353 -19.07 -14.74 7.10
CA ASP A 353 -18.38 -15.94 7.58
C ASP A 353 -16.87 -15.67 7.80
N GLU A 354 -16.24 -14.87 6.93
CA GLU A 354 -14.84 -14.47 7.12
C GLU A 354 -14.63 -13.60 8.36
N ILE A 355 -15.60 -12.73 8.70
CA ILE A 355 -15.61 -11.98 9.97
C ILE A 355 -15.82 -12.91 11.15
N ARG A 356 -16.86 -13.77 11.11
CA ARG A 356 -17.18 -14.75 12.15
C ARG A 356 -16.01 -15.69 12.47
N ARG A 357 -15.22 -16.08 11.47
CA ARG A 357 -14.04 -16.94 11.62
C ARG A 357 -12.75 -16.18 12.02
N SER A 358 -12.77 -14.85 12.08
CA SER A 358 -11.59 -14.01 12.35
C SER A 358 -11.10 -14.08 13.81
N LEU A 359 -9.90 -13.57 14.10
CA LEU A 359 -9.27 -13.62 15.44
C LEU A 359 -10.10 -12.94 16.53
N ASP A 360 -10.83 -11.87 16.22
CA ASP A 360 -11.74 -11.25 17.18
C ASP A 360 -13.21 -11.68 17.02
N GLY A 361 -13.48 -12.66 16.15
CA GLY A 361 -14.83 -13.11 15.84
C GLY A 361 -15.66 -11.97 15.25
N TYR A 362 -16.93 -11.86 15.63
CA TYR A 362 -17.77 -10.76 15.14
C TYR A 362 -17.30 -9.37 15.59
N ALA A 363 -16.55 -9.24 16.69
CA ALA A 363 -16.05 -7.95 17.16
C ALA A 363 -15.12 -7.27 16.14
N SER A 364 -14.39 -8.04 15.31
CA SER A 364 -13.66 -7.54 14.13
C SER A 364 -14.54 -6.69 13.20
N GLY A 365 -15.78 -7.14 12.99
CA GLY A 365 -16.73 -6.57 12.05
C GLY A 365 -17.17 -5.15 12.38
N GLY A 366 -17.09 -4.74 13.66
CA GLY A 366 -17.38 -3.36 14.09
C GLY A 366 -16.43 -2.29 13.53
N SER A 367 -15.33 -2.67 12.87
CA SER A 367 -14.44 -1.73 12.16
C SER A 367 -14.61 -1.78 10.63
N ILE A 368 -15.54 -2.58 10.10
CA ILE A 368 -15.70 -2.90 8.67
C ILE A 368 -17.14 -2.65 8.22
N HIS A 369 -17.32 -1.79 7.21
CA HIS A 369 -18.60 -1.12 6.97
C HIS A 369 -19.04 -1.10 5.51
N THR A 370 -20.17 -1.72 5.21
CA THR A 370 -20.95 -1.44 4.00
C THR A 370 -22.44 -1.61 4.30
N LYS A 371 -23.32 -1.19 3.39
CA LYS A 371 -24.77 -1.26 3.54
C LYS A 371 -25.42 -1.80 2.27
N ILE A 372 -26.38 -2.71 2.42
CA ILE A 372 -27.09 -3.40 1.33
C ILE A 372 -28.62 -3.29 1.45
N GLN A 373 -29.13 -2.59 2.47
CA GLN A 373 -30.55 -2.60 2.86
C GLN A 373 -31.44 -1.73 1.96
N SER A 374 -31.01 -0.52 1.61
CA SER A 374 -31.81 0.44 0.85
C SER A 374 -31.96 0.07 -0.63
N ALA A 375 -32.97 0.63 -1.31
CA ALA A 375 -33.19 0.36 -2.74
C ALA A 375 -32.00 0.78 -3.63
N GLN A 376 -31.26 1.83 -3.26
CA GLN A 376 -30.03 2.21 -3.95
C GLN A 376 -28.88 1.23 -3.66
N GLN A 377 -28.76 0.81 -2.39
CA GLN A 377 -27.72 -0.11 -1.93
C GLN A 377 -27.89 -1.52 -2.54
N LYS A 378 -29.13 -1.99 -2.72
CA LYS A 378 -29.43 -3.25 -3.43
C LYS A 378 -28.97 -3.21 -4.90
N LYS A 379 -29.18 -2.08 -5.59
CA LYS A 379 -28.65 -1.86 -6.95
C LYS A 379 -27.12 -1.74 -6.97
N GLN A 380 -26.54 -1.13 -5.93
CA GLN A 380 -25.08 -1.08 -5.75
C GLN A 380 -24.47 -2.47 -5.58
N LEU A 381 -25.07 -3.34 -4.78
CA LEU A 381 -24.62 -4.72 -4.63
C LEU A 381 -24.62 -5.48 -5.97
N GLN A 382 -25.58 -5.22 -6.86
CA GLN A 382 -25.63 -5.86 -8.20
C GLN A 382 -24.40 -5.57 -9.05
N TYR A 383 -23.85 -4.34 -9.03
CA TYR A 383 -22.64 -3.99 -9.80
C TYR A 383 -21.33 -4.23 -9.03
N LEU A 384 -21.37 -4.29 -7.69
CA LEU A 384 -20.19 -4.61 -6.87
C LEU A 384 -19.92 -6.12 -6.77
N ARG A 385 -20.95 -6.97 -6.63
CA ARG A 385 -20.77 -8.43 -6.47
C ARG A 385 -19.86 -9.07 -7.55
N PRO A 386 -19.95 -8.73 -8.85
CA PRO A 386 -19.05 -9.31 -9.85
C PRO A 386 -17.56 -8.96 -9.68
N ILE A 387 -17.23 -7.87 -8.96
CA ILE A 387 -15.86 -7.44 -8.70
C ILE A 387 -15.40 -7.76 -7.27
N PHE A 388 -16.27 -8.28 -6.39
CA PHE A 388 -15.87 -8.68 -5.05
C PHE A 388 -15.01 -9.94 -5.03
N CYS A 389 -14.00 -9.91 -4.17
CA CYS A 389 -13.11 -11.01 -3.83
C CYS A 389 -13.04 -11.17 -2.31
N HIS A 390 -12.87 -12.41 -1.85
CA HIS A 390 -12.72 -12.74 -0.44
C HIS A 390 -11.43 -12.14 0.14
N TRP A 391 -11.45 -11.84 1.43
CA TRP A 391 -10.26 -11.48 2.19
C TRP A 391 -9.45 -12.72 2.56
N ALA A 392 -10.15 -13.74 3.06
CA ALA A 392 -9.55 -14.93 3.62
C ALA A 392 -9.15 -15.99 2.58
N ASN A 393 -9.69 -15.85 1.35
CA ASN A 393 -9.41 -16.70 0.19
C ASN A 393 -9.74 -18.21 0.41
N ASP A 394 -10.62 -18.52 1.36
CA ASP A 394 -10.99 -19.88 1.77
C ASP A 394 -12.51 -20.10 1.95
N CYS A 395 -13.31 -19.61 1.00
CA CYS A 395 -14.75 -19.92 0.89
C CYS A 395 -15.00 -21.09 -0.08
N ASP A 396 -15.69 -22.16 0.32
CA ASP A 396 -16.00 -23.31 -0.56
C ASP A 396 -16.87 -22.94 -1.77
N LYS A 397 -17.62 -21.82 -1.68
CA LYS A 397 -18.49 -21.32 -2.75
C LYS A 397 -17.80 -20.28 -3.64
N GLY A 398 -16.65 -19.76 -3.22
CA GLY A 398 -15.92 -18.72 -3.93
C GLY A 398 -15.19 -19.25 -5.17
N VAL A 399 -15.17 -18.45 -6.23
CA VAL A 399 -14.54 -18.81 -7.52
C VAL A 399 -13.06 -18.45 -7.49
N LEU A 400 -12.22 -19.42 -7.14
CA LEU A 400 -10.76 -19.31 -7.21
C LEU A 400 -10.30 -19.33 -8.66
N GLN A 401 -9.30 -18.51 -8.99
CA GLN A 401 -8.69 -18.49 -10.32
C GLN A 401 -7.46 -19.39 -10.36
N ASP A 402 -7.10 -19.93 -11.53
CA ASP A 402 -5.89 -20.74 -11.67
C ASP A 402 -4.60 -19.96 -11.37
N GLY A 403 -3.67 -20.63 -10.69
CA GLY A 403 -2.32 -20.16 -10.37
C GLY A 403 -1.78 -20.77 -9.07
N PRO A 404 -0.46 -20.64 -8.81
CA PRO A 404 0.15 -21.10 -7.56
C PRO A 404 -0.34 -20.26 -6.37
N ALA A 405 -0.76 -20.93 -5.29
CA ALA A 405 -1.18 -20.28 -4.06
C ALA A 405 -0.01 -19.57 -3.36
N ARG A 406 -0.22 -18.30 -2.99
CA ARG A 406 0.72 -17.45 -2.24
C ARG A 406 -0.05 -16.82 -1.08
N GLU A 407 0.27 -17.22 0.14
CA GLU A 407 -0.50 -16.85 1.33
C GLU A 407 -0.05 -15.51 1.93
N GLY A 408 -0.95 -14.53 2.04
CA GLY A 408 -0.65 -13.24 2.67
C GLY A 408 -0.37 -13.33 4.17
N GLY A 409 -0.63 -14.48 4.80
CA GLY A 409 -0.41 -14.74 6.22
C GLY A 409 -1.44 -14.08 7.16
N ARG A 410 -2.45 -13.38 6.62
CA ARG A 410 -3.38 -12.53 7.40
C ARG A 410 -4.86 -12.92 7.26
N LYS A 411 -5.18 -14.09 6.70
CA LYS A 411 -6.56 -14.54 6.41
C LYS A 411 -7.55 -14.59 7.58
N ARG A 412 -7.09 -14.52 8.84
CA ARG A 412 -7.93 -14.41 10.05
C ARG A 412 -7.77 -13.09 10.81
N ALA A 413 -6.79 -12.26 10.48
CA ALA A 413 -6.66 -10.90 11.01
C ALA A 413 -7.49 -9.96 10.11
N ALA A 414 -8.66 -9.53 10.59
CA ALA A 414 -9.64 -8.83 9.77
C ALA A 414 -9.08 -7.51 9.17
N PRO A 415 -9.44 -7.16 7.93
CA PRO A 415 -8.77 -6.07 7.22
C PRO A 415 -9.26 -4.69 7.66
N HIS A 416 -8.38 -3.89 8.26
CA HIS A 416 -8.58 -2.45 8.44
C HIS A 416 -7.61 -1.60 7.60
N ILE A 417 -6.58 -2.20 7.01
CA ILE A 417 -5.76 -1.61 5.95
C ILE A 417 -6.62 -1.18 4.75
N LYS A 418 -6.11 -0.23 3.94
CA LYS A 418 -6.66 0.10 2.62
C LYS A 418 -5.50 0.17 1.65
N THR A 419 -5.53 -0.66 0.61
CA THR A 419 -4.49 -0.71 -0.42
C THR A 419 -5.11 -0.72 -1.81
N TYR A 420 -4.49 0.00 -2.73
CA TYR A 420 -4.79 -0.05 -4.16
C TYR A 420 -3.50 -0.47 -4.86
N ILE A 421 -3.49 -1.63 -5.52
CA ILE A 421 -2.28 -2.23 -6.11
C ILE A 421 -2.59 -2.62 -7.56
N ARG A 422 -1.77 -2.19 -8.52
CA ARG A 422 -1.87 -2.61 -9.93
C ARG A 422 -0.88 -3.73 -10.22
N TYR A 423 -1.41 -4.90 -10.51
CA TYR A 423 -0.65 -6.03 -11.02
C TYR A 423 -0.55 -5.99 -12.55
N CYS A 424 0.61 -6.35 -13.07
CA CYS A 424 0.89 -6.41 -14.49
C CYS A 424 -0.01 -7.45 -15.20
N GLY A 425 -0.32 -7.19 -16.47
CA GLY A 425 -0.94 -8.19 -17.34
C GLY A 425 0.09 -9.25 -17.76
N GLY A 426 -0.30 -10.53 -17.73
CA GLY A 426 0.60 -11.65 -18.01
C GLY A 426 0.69 -12.08 -19.48
N ASP A 427 1.79 -12.72 -19.86
CA ASP A 427 2.09 -13.29 -21.16
C ASP A 427 1.29 -14.57 -21.50
N GLY A 428 0.83 -15.28 -20.47
CA GLY A 428 0.02 -16.51 -20.58
C GLY A 428 0.67 -17.78 -20.02
N ASN A 429 1.97 -17.79 -19.71
CA ASN A 429 2.74 -18.96 -19.28
C ASN A 429 2.64 -19.27 -17.76
N GLY A 430 1.42 -19.29 -17.22
CA GLY A 430 1.15 -19.87 -15.89
C GLY A 430 1.47 -18.99 -14.68
N ASP A 431 2.75 -18.93 -14.27
CA ASP A 431 3.06 -18.94 -12.82
C ASP A 431 3.76 -17.69 -12.24
N GLY A 432 4.31 -16.81 -13.09
CA GLY A 432 5.20 -15.72 -12.64
C GLY A 432 4.59 -14.31 -12.50
N GLU A 433 3.71 -13.89 -13.41
CA GLU A 433 3.46 -12.45 -13.60
C GLU A 433 2.37 -11.83 -12.72
N ARG A 434 1.49 -12.63 -12.11
CA ARG A 434 0.46 -12.11 -11.20
C ARG A 434 1.00 -11.52 -9.90
N THR A 435 2.32 -11.53 -9.72
CA THR A 435 3.01 -10.80 -8.66
C THR A 435 3.87 -9.66 -9.17
N ALA A 436 4.04 -9.44 -10.46
CA ALA A 436 4.67 -8.21 -10.95
C ALA A 436 3.70 -7.03 -10.74
N ILE A 437 4.21 -5.92 -10.20
CA ILE A 437 3.41 -4.77 -9.77
C ILE A 437 3.94 -3.50 -10.46
N ASP A 438 3.05 -2.73 -11.09
CA ASP A 438 3.39 -1.44 -11.69
C ASP A 438 3.39 -0.32 -10.63
N TRP A 439 2.46 -0.36 -9.66
CA TRP A 439 2.40 0.58 -8.54
C TRP A 439 1.53 0.07 -7.38
N ALA A 440 1.74 0.66 -6.21
CA ALA A 440 0.96 0.42 -5.00
C ALA A 440 0.72 1.71 -4.21
N LEU A 441 -0.48 1.84 -3.65
CA LEU A 441 -0.90 2.93 -2.76
C LEU A 441 -1.37 2.35 -1.43
N LEU A 442 -0.75 2.79 -0.33
CA LEU A 442 -1.25 2.61 1.04
C LEU A 442 -1.94 3.91 1.47
N THR A 443 -3.16 3.85 1.99
CA THR A 443 -3.94 5.05 2.34
C THR A 443 -4.94 4.81 3.46
N SER A 444 -5.47 5.88 4.07
CA SER A 444 -6.70 5.84 4.86
C SER A 444 -7.96 5.74 3.99
N ALA A 445 -7.91 6.18 2.72
CA ALA A 445 -9.09 6.35 1.88
C ALA A 445 -9.81 5.03 1.54
N ASN A 446 -11.06 4.93 1.99
CA ASN A 446 -12.01 3.88 1.62
C ASN A 446 -12.74 4.20 0.30
N ILE A 447 -13.49 3.24 -0.28
CA ILE A 447 -14.30 3.52 -1.49
C ILE A 447 -15.51 4.37 -1.12
N SER A 448 -15.35 5.69 -1.18
CA SER A 448 -16.42 6.67 -0.94
C SER A 448 -16.18 7.98 -1.72
N LYS A 449 -17.27 8.69 -2.01
CA LYS A 449 -17.25 10.06 -2.57
C LYS A 449 -16.70 11.07 -1.57
N GLN A 450 -16.89 10.81 -0.28
CA GLN A 450 -16.42 11.64 0.83
C GLN A 450 -14.89 11.66 0.90
N ALA A 451 -14.26 10.49 0.76
CA ALA A 451 -12.81 10.30 0.72
C ALA A 451 -12.20 10.76 -0.60
N TRP A 452 -12.68 10.22 -1.73
CA TRP A 452 -12.03 10.42 -3.03
C TRP A 452 -12.49 11.67 -3.77
N GLY A 453 -13.65 12.22 -3.42
CA GLY A 453 -14.29 13.32 -4.14
C GLY A 453 -15.44 12.87 -5.05
N GLU A 454 -16.42 13.74 -5.22
CA GLU A 454 -17.49 13.59 -6.21
C GLU A 454 -16.96 13.59 -7.65
N ALA A 455 -17.82 13.28 -8.62
CA ALA A 455 -17.50 13.50 -10.03
C ALA A 455 -17.33 15.01 -10.30
N ALA A 456 -16.41 15.37 -11.20
CA ALA A 456 -16.17 16.75 -11.63
C ALA A 456 -17.46 17.42 -12.15
N THR A 457 -17.67 18.69 -11.84
CA THR A 457 -18.85 19.44 -12.26
C THR A 457 -18.74 19.92 -13.72
N ASN A 458 -19.80 19.70 -14.51
CA ASN A 458 -19.84 20.03 -15.95
C ASN A 458 -20.00 21.54 -16.26
N ASN A 459 -19.84 22.42 -15.28
CA ASN A 459 -20.16 23.86 -15.34
C ASN A 459 -18.95 24.75 -15.71
N GLY A 460 -17.99 24.22 -16.48
CA GLY A 460 -16.87 24.99 -17.05
C GLY A 460 -15.57 24.99 -16.24
N SER A 461 -15.63 24.93 -14.90
CA SER A 461 -14.43 24.88 -14.03
C SER A 461 -14.02 23.47 -13.56
N GLY A 462 -14.81 22.44 -13.88
CA GLY A 462 -14.43 21.05 -13.61
C GLY A 462 -14.28 20.67 -12.12
N GLN A 463 -14.80 21.46 -11.17
CA GLN A 463 -14.54 21.27 -9.74
C GLN A 463 -14.99 19.91 -9.18
N ILE A 464 -14.20 19.39 -8.23
CA ILE A 464 -14.56 18.27 -7.35
C ILE A 464 -14.88 18.78 -5.94
N ARG A 465 -15.82 18.10 -5.28
CA ARG A 465 -16.13 18.29 -3.86
C ARG A 465 -15.68 17.07 -3.07
N ILE A 466 -14.84 17.29 -2.07
CA ILE A 466 -14.32 16.29 -1.13
C ILE A 466 -14.88 16.63 0.26
N ALA A 467 -15.20 15.61 1.08
CA ALA A 467 -15.78 15.83 2.41
C ALA A 467 -14.86 15.41 3.57
N SER A 468 -13.91 14.50 3.36
CA SER A 468 -13.08 13.92 4.41
C SER A 468 -11.61 14.28 4.27
N TRP A 469 -10.90 14.29 5.41
CA TRP A 469 -9.45 14.26 5.44
C TRP A 469 -8.98 12.82 5.23
N GLU A 470 -8.18 12.59 4.20
CA GLU A 470 -7.51 11.30 3.96
C GLU A 470 -6.04 11.55 3.62
N ILE A 471 -5.20 10.54 3.83
CA ILE A 471 -3.77 10.60 3.50
C ILE A 471 -3.27 9.22 3.03
N GLY A 472 -2.22 9.21 2.22
CA GLY A 472 -1.66 8.00 1.64
C GLY A 472 -0.40 8.26 0.82
N VAL A 473 0.33 7.19 0.51
CA VAL A 473 1.58 7.23 -0.24
C VAL A 473 1.52 6.25 -1.41
N LEU A 474 1.70 6.77 -2.62
CA LEU A 474 1.84 6.00 -3.86
C LEU A 474 3.32 5.74 -4.14
N VAL A 475 3.65 4.50 -4.51
CA VAL A 475 5.00 4.05 -4.89
C VAL A 475 4.97 3.20 -6.16
N TRP A 476 6.07 3.19 -6.91
CA TRP A 476 6.29 2.38 -8.11
C TRP A 476 7.77 1.97 -8.22
N PRO A 477 8.15 0.99 -9.06
CA PRO A 477 9.50 0.40 -9.04
C PRO A 477 10.62 1.43 -9.25
N GLU A 478 10.51 2.24 -10.31
CA GLU A 478 11.58 3.16 -10.72
C GLU A 478 11.77 4.33 -9.76
N LEU A 479 10.75 4.65 -8.96
CA LEU A 479 10.87 5.63 -7.88
C LEU A 479 11.80 5.13 -6.77
N LEU A 480 11.71 3.85 -6.43
CA LEU A 480 12.39 3.26 -5.28
C LEU A 480 13.81 2.77 -5.62
N ALA A 481 14.04 2.28 -6.85
CA ALA A 481 15.32 1.70 -7.25
C ALA A 481 15.87 2.20 -8.60
N GLY A 482 15.27 3.22 -9.21
CA GLY A 482 15.73 3.81 -10.47
C GLY A 482 15.33 3.04 -11.73
N ARG A 483 15.84 3.48 -12.88
CA ARG A 483 15.45 2.98 -14.21
C ARG A 483 15.67 1.48 -14.35
N GLY A 484 14.63 0.75 -14.77
CA GLY A 484 14.69 -0.69 -15.00
C GLY A 484 14.49 -1.53 -13.74
N ALA A 485 14.12 -0.89 -12.62
CA ALA A 485 13.61 -1.58 -11.45
C ALA A 485 12.31 -2.33 -11.76
N ARG A 486 12.06 -3.42 -11.03
CA ARG A 486 10.79 -4.15 -11.04
C ARG A 486 10.26 -4.26 -9.61
N MET A 487 8.95 -4.29 -9.43
CA MET A 487 8.33 -4.55 -8.12
C MET A 487 7.60 -5.90 -8.16
N VAL A 488 7.72 -6.66 -7.07
CA VAL A 488 7.11 -7.99 -6.93
C VAL A 488 6.34 -8.10 -5.61
N GLY A 489 5.14 -8.67 -5.68
CA GLY A 489 4.32 -8.99 -4.52
C GLY A 489 4.98 -10.05 -3.64
N MET A 490 5.17 -9.71 -2.37
CA MET A 490 5.81 -10.52 -1.35
C MET A 490 4.81 -10.98 -0.30
N PHE A 491 4.98 -12.22 0.15
CA PHE A 491 4.04 -12.97 0.99
C PHE A 491 4.81 -13.50 2.20
N GLY A 492 4.35 -13.19 3.41
CA GLY A 492 5.00 -13.58 4.66
C GLY A 492 6.31 -12.85 5.01
N ARG A 493 7.01 -12.23 4.04
CA ARG A 493 8.24 -11.43 4.22
C ARG A 493 8.21 -10.18 3.34
N ASP A 494 9.13 -9.23 3.58
CA ASP A 494 9.21 -7.97 2.85
C ASP A 494 10.31 -7.94 1.78
N LEU A 495 11.40 -8.71 1.94
CA LEU A 495 12.51 -8.76 1.00
C LEU A 495 12.31 -9.84 -0.09
N PRO A 496 12.48 -9.53 -1.39
CA PRO A 496 12.43 -10.52 -2.46
C PRO A 496 13.67 -11.45 -2.45
N GLY A 497 13.48 -12.65 -2.99
CA GLY A 497 14.55 -13.58 -3.36
C GLY A 497 15.14 -13.25 -4.74
N ARG A 498 16.30 -13.86 -5.07
CA ARG A 498 16.98 -13.60 -6.34
C ARG A 498 16.16 -14.03 -7.57
N ASP A 499 15.39 -15.10 -7.42
CA ASP A 499 14.65 -15.79 -8.48
C ASP A 499 13.18 -15.34 -8.62
N ASP A 500 12.73 -14.35 -7.82
CA ASP A 500 11.30 -13.96 -7.75
C ASP A 500 10.78 -13.29 -9.05
N LEU A 501 11.66 -12.75 -9.91
CA LEU A 501 11.36 -12.25 -11.27
C LEU A 501 12.61 -12.30 -12.16
N ASP A 502 12.48 -12.67 -13.43
CA ASP A 502 13.60 -12.67 -14.39
C ASP A 502 14.30 -11.31 -14.58
N GLY A 503 15.58 -11.34 -14.93
CA GLY A 503 16.38 -10.20 -15.39
C GLY A 503 17.27 -9.54 -14.33
N ASP A 504 18.23 -8.74 -14.82
CA ASP A 504 19.36 -8.22 -14.02
C ASP A 504 19.06 -6.90 -13.27
N GLY A 505 17.89 -6.28 -13.50
CA GLY A 505 17.52 -4.99 -12.90
C GLY A 505 17.15 -5.08 -11.41
N PRO A 506 17.19 -3.96 -10.66
CA PRO A 506 16.81 -3.93 -9.25
C PRO A 506 15.41 -4.50 -8.99
N LEU A 507 15.23 -5.20 -7.87
CA LEU A 507 13.97 -5.83 -7.50
C LEU A 507 13.49 -5.32 -6.15
N VAL A 508 12.29 -4.75 -6.15
CA VAL A 508 11.63 -4.17 -4.98
C VAL A 508 10.52 -5.12 -4.53
N GLY A 509 10.53 -5.54 -3.27
CA GLY A 509 9.40 -6.24 -2.68
C GLY A 509 8.22 -5.30 -2.44
N LEU A 510 7.01 -5.84 -2.42
CA LEU A 510 5.85 -5.17 -1.85
C LEU A 510 5.06 -6.18 -1.02
N ARG A 511 4.95 -5.95 0.29
CA ARG A 511 4.22 -6.83 1.19
C ARG A 511 2.72 -6.82 0.87
N VAL A 512 2.22 -7.92 0.31
CA VAL A 512 0.80 -8.08 -0.05
C VAL A 512 0.05 -8.64 1.17
N PRO A 513 -0.98 -7.95 1.70
CA PRO A 513 -1.66 -8.36 2.93
C PRO A 513 -2.72 -9.47 2.75
N TYR A 514 -2.93 -9.94 1.53
CA TYR A 514 -3.95 -10.92 1.13
C TYR A 514 -3.34 -12.01 0.26
N SER A 515 -4.03 -13.14 0.10
CA SER A 515 -3.52 -14.27 -0.67
C SER A 515 -3.81 -14.13 -2.17
N LEU A 516 -2.94 -14.69 -3.01
CA LEU A 516 -3.13 -14.84 -4.46
C LEU A 516 -3.10 -16.33 -4.85
N PRO A 517 -3.75 -16.75 -5.96
CA PRO A 517 -4.67 -15.96 -6.79
C PRO A 517 -5.95 -15.58 -6.04
N LEU A 518 -6.59 -14.47 -6.46
CA LEU A 518 -7.81 -13.97 -5.82
C LEU A 518 -9.00 -14.91 -6.05
N GLN A 519 -9.68 -15.28 -4.96
CA GLN A 519 -10.97 -15.92 -4.96
C GLN A 519 -12.08 -14.87 -5.06
N ARG A 520 -12.85 -14.91 -6.16
CA ARG A 520 -14.04 -14.07 -6.32
C ARG A 520 -15.20 -14.61 -5.50
N TYR A 521 -16.12 -13.74 -5.11
CA TYR A 521 -17.38 -14.16 -4.51
C TYR A 521 -18.14 -15.14 -5.42
N GLY A 522 -18.72 -16.17 -4.82
CA GLY A 522 -19.65 -17.10 -5.45
C GLY A 522 -21.05 -16.51 -5.69
N ASP A 523 -21.90 -17.32 -6.31
CA ASP A 523 -23.27 -16.92 -6.62
C ASP A 523 -24.12 -16.76 -5.35
N GLY A 524 -24.69 -15.56 -5.20
CA GLY A 524 -25.55 -15.21 -4.07
C GLY A 524 -24.81 -14.69 -2.83
N GLU A 525 -23.47 -14.72 -2.79
CA GLU A 525 -22.71 -14.19 -1.66
C GLU A 525 -22.83 -12.67 -1.53
N VAL A 526 -22.77 -12.20 -0.28
CA VAL A 526 -22.93 -10.80 0.11
C VAL A 526 -21.81 -10.39 1.08
N PRO A 527 -21.35 -9.12 1.06
CA PRO A 527 -20.35 -8.65 2.00
C PRO A 527 -20.88 -8.64 3.44
N TRP A 528 -19.97 -8.60 4.40
CA TRP A 528 -20.26 -8.26 5.79
C TRP A 528 -21.00 -6.92 5.89
N VAL A 529 -22.02 -6.85 6.75
CA VAL A 529 -22.81 -5.64 6.99
C VAL A 529 -22.99 -5.49 8.50
N ALA A 530 -22.24 -4.57 9.11
CA ALA A 530 -22.26 -4.36 10.56
C ALA A 530 -23.65 -4.03 11.14
N THR A 531 -24.59 -3.51 10.33
CA THR A 531 -25.97 -3.22 10.74
C THR A 531 -26.97 -4.27 10.22
N ALA A 532 -26.61 -5.54 10.34
CA ALA A 532 -27.43 -6.70 10.03
C ALA A 532 -27.16 -7.79 11.07
N SER A 533 -28.15 -8.64 11.35
CA SER A 533 -28.02 -9.70 12.36
C SER A 533 -27.52 -11.02 11.76
N TYR A 534 -26.66 -11.71 12.50
CA TYR A 534 -26.05 -12.99 12.18
C TYR A 534 -26.15 -13.92 13.40
N SER A 535 -27.01 -14.94 13.29
CA SER A 535 -27.35 -15.87 14.37
C SER A 535 -26.47 -17.13 14.44
N GLU A 536 -25.61 -17.38 13.46
CA GLU A 536 -24.60 -18.44 13.54
C GLU A 536 -23.47 -17.95 14.47
N PRO A 537 -23.14 -18.64 15.57
CA PRO A 537 -22.09 -18.16 16.46
C PRO A 537 -20.71 -18.10 15.82
N ASP A 538 -19.90 -17.15 16.27
CA ASP A 538 -18.45 -17.19 16.08
C ASP A 538 -17.79 -18.24 16.99
N TRP A 539 -16.47 -18.41 16.84
CA TRP A 539 -15.72 -19.39 17.62
C TRP A 539 -15.64 -19.06 19.12
N LYS A 540 -15.99 -17.83 19.52
CA LYS A 540 -16.13 -17.38 20.92
C LYS A 540 -17.57 -17.58 21.44
N GLY A 541 -18.44 -18.23 20.66
CA GLY A 541 -19.84 -18.46 20.98
C GLY A 541 -20.72 -17.21 20.90
N GLN A 542 -20.24 -16.11 20.31
CA GLN A 542 -21.00 -14.87 20.18
C GLN A 542 -21.79 -14.86 18.87
N THR A 543 -23.02 -14.39 18.91
CA THR A 543 -23.76 -13.95 17.71
C THR A 543 -23.48 -12.46 17.46
N TRP A 544 -23.93 -11.94 16.32
CA TRP A 544 -23.94 -10.49 16.08
C TRP A 544 -25.37 -10.05 15.83
N GLU A 545 -25.91 -9.24 16.72
CA GLU A 545 -27.21 -8.59 16.54
C GLU A 545 -26.97 -7.08 16.35
N ASP A 546 -27.90 -6.39 15.68
CA ASP A 546 -27.78 -4.94 15.41
C ASP A 546 -27.75 -4.20 16.77
N PRO A 547 -26.65 -3.47 17.09
CA PRO A 547 -26.41 -2.92 18.44
C PRO A 547 -27.19 -1.64 18.77
#